data_AF-A0A9Q1LG34-F1
#
_entry.id   AF-A0A9Q1LG34-F1
#
_cell.length_a   1.000
_cell.length_b   1.000
_cell.length_c   1.000
_cell.angle_alpha   90.00
_cell.angle_beta   90.00
_cell.angle_gamma   90.00
#
_symmetry.space_group_name_H-M   'P 1'
#
loop_
_entity.id
_entity.type
_entity.pdbx_description
1 polymer ?
#
loop_
_entity_poly.entity_id
_entity_poly.type
_entity_poly.pdbx_seq_one_letter_code
_entity_poly.pdbx_strand_id
1 'polypeptide(L)'
;MSVNGTIHLHALRVMRTELGLPENFRDSIIIKYDEVFRMVDLEVVEFIDRNGLNDTDESFGVAKIESWRKKEYTENWLSEFEVKYAFPIHFPTGFVKEPGFKEKLKNWQRLPYVKPYKREFMYHLNRQTTEPMEPSKSCDELASRSAVVRKKCTFGGVERYEKRAVAIIHEVLSLTVEKLVPVERLAHFKKDLGIEVNIRELLLKHPGIFYISTKGITEIVFLREAYSKGCLIESNPIYDLRRKMLELLLLGNRHTRELGMEREVKDEREVKDEREDMTDDENGWESREGDFVIPILESFADDNNDSSD
;
A
#
# COMPACT_ATOMS: atom_id res chain seq x y z
N MET A 1 -9.60 11.15 2.09
CA MET A 1 -8.17 10.93 2.39
C MET A 1 -7.32 12.15 2.06
N SER A 2 -7.45 12.72 0.85
CA SER A 2 -6.80 14.02 0.56
C SER A 2 -7.32 15.13 1.47
N VAL A 3 -6.44 16.05 1.87
CA VAL A 3 -6.76 17.18 2.76
C VAL A 3 -7.77 18.11 2.10
N ASN A 4 -7.56 18.42 0.82
CA ASN A 4 -8.38 19.38 0.08
C ASN A 4 -9.39 18.70 -0.86
N GLY A 5 -9.45 17.37 -0.88
CA GLY A 5 -10.23 16.63 -1.87
C GLY A 5 -9.62 16.67 -3.28
N THR A 6 -8.41 17.19 -3.41
CA THR A 6 -7.65 17.28 -4.66
C THR A 6 -6.47 16.31 -4.66
N ILE A 7 -6.07 15.84 -5.83
CA ILE A 7 -4.91 14.94 -5.98
C ILE A 7 -4.16 15.27 -7.26
N HIS A 8 -2.82 15.21 -7.20
CA HIS A 8 -2.00 15.45 -8.37
C HIS A 8 -1.98 14.22 -9.29
N LEU A 9 -2.22 14.45 -10.59
CA LEU A 9 -2.16 13.41 -11.64
C LEU A 9 -0.77 12.79 -11.75
N HIS A 10 0.28 13.57 -11.52
CA HIS A 10 1.65 13.05 -11.51
C HIS A 10 1.79 11.94 -10.45
N ALA A 11 1.25 12.15 -9.25
CA ALA A 11 1.31 11.16 -8.18
C ALA A 11 0.55 9.89 -8.57
N LEU A 12 -0.67 10.02 -9.11
CA LEU A 12 -1.45 8.88 -9.62
C LEU A 12 -0.74 8.11 -10.74
N ARG A 13 -0.07 8.82 -11.65
CA ARG A 13 0.71 8.20 -12.73
C ARG A 13 1.91 7.43 -12.16
N VAL A 14 2.55 7.94 -11.12
CA VAL A 14 3.66 7.28 -10.43
C VAL A 14 3.21 6.00 -9.72
N MET A 15 1.98 5.94 -9.19
CA MET A 15 1.40 4.74 -8.56
C MET A 15 0.43 3.96 -9.46
N ARG A 16 0.49 4.16 -10.77
CA ARG A 16 -0.46 3.59 -11.75
C ARG A 16 -0.50 2.06 -11.68
N THR A 17 0.67 1.43 -11.64
CA THR A 17 0.81 -0.03 -11.73
C THR A 17 0.32 -0.72 -10.45
N GLU A 18 0.58 -0.11 -9.30
CA GLU A 18 0.20 -0.59 -7.98
C GLU A 18 -1.32 -0.48 -7.75
N LEU A 19 -1.93 0.60 -8.26
CA LEU A 19 -3.38 0.81 -8.23
C LEU A 19 -4.13 0.02 -9.33
N GLY A 20 -3.42 -0.59 -10.28
CA GLY A 20 -4.04 -1.32 -11.40
C GLY A 20 -4.76 -0.40 -12.40
N LEU A 21 -4.33 0.86 -12.51
CA LEU A 21 -4.94 1.83 -13.42
C LEU A 21 -4.46 1.62 -14.88
N PRO A 22 -5.34 1.80 -15.87
CA PRO A 22 -4.96 1.71 -17.28
C PRO A 22 -4.03 2.87 -17.69
N GLU A 23 -3.31 2.72 -18.80
CA GLU A 23 -2.36 3.75 -19.26
C GLU A 23 -3.04 5.09 -19.56
N ASN A 24 -4.24 5.01 -20.15
CA ASN A 24 -5.07 6.14 -20.54
C ASN A 24 -6.12 6.48 -19.47
N PHE A 25 -5.80 6.30 -18.18
CA PHE A 25 -6.77 6.54 -17.09
C PHE A 25 -7.34 7.96 -17.09
N ARG A 26 -6.58 8.94 -17.60
CA ARG A 26 -7.06 10.32 -17.75
C ARG A 26 -8.31 10.39 -18.62
N ASP A 27 -8.28 9.76 -19.79
CA ASP A 27 -9.39 9.86 -20.75
C ASP A 27 -10.46 8.82 -20.43
N SER A 28 -10.04 7.60 -20.06
CA SER A 28 -10.95 6.49 -19.79
C SER A 28 -11.73 6.61 -18.48
N ILE A 29 -11.17 7.27 -17.47
CA ILE A 29 -11.80 7.40 -16.15
C ILE A 29 -12.19 8.84 -15.86
N ILE A 30 -11.27 9.79 -15.95
CA ILE A 30 -11.54 11.15 -15.47
C ILE A 30 -12.53 11.88 -16.39
N ILE A 31 -12.33 11.81 -17.71
CA ILE A 31 -13.26 12.43 -18.67
C ILE A 31 -14.60 11.69 -18.71
N LYS A 32 -14.58 10.36 -18.58
CA LYS A 32 -15.79 9.53 -18.61
C LYS A 32 -16.71 9.74 -17.41
N TYR A 33 -16.12 10.00 -16.24
CA TYR A 33 -16.83 10.18 -14.97
C TYR A 33 -16.67 11.62 -14.47
N ASP A 34 -17.03 12.59 -15.31
CA ASP A 34 -16.98 14.03 -15.01
C ASP A 34 -17.91 14.45 -13.86
N GLU A 35 -18.95 13.66 -13.61
CA GLU A 35 -19.87 13.82 -12.49
C GLU A 35 -19.19 13.63 -11.12
N VAL A 36 -18.12 12.83 -11.10
CA VAL A 36 -17.40 12.42 -9.89
C VAL A 36 -16.03 13.10 -9.81
N PHE A 37 -15.35 13.28 -10.94
CA PHE A 37 -14.02 13.87 -11.02
C PHE A 37 -14.04 15.15 -11.86
N ARG A 38 -13.63 16.26 -11.26
CA ARG A 38 -13.44 17.52 -11.96
C ARG A 38 -11.96 17.82 -12.11
N MET A 39 -11.56 18.17 -13.32
CA MET A 39 -10.24 18.74 -13.55
C MET A 39 -10.26 20.22 -13.13
N VAL A 40 -9.47 20.57 -12.12
CA VAL A 40 -9.28 21.98 -11.72
C VAL A 40 -8.19 22.60 -12.59
N ASP A 41 -7.09 21.86 -12.76
CA ASP A 41 -5.94 22.24 -13.60
C ASP A 41 -5.55 21.09 -14.54
N LEU A 42 -4.50 21.28 -15.35
CA LEU A 42 -3.96 20.24 -16.23
C LEU A 42 -3.40 19.02 -15.47
N GLU A 43 -2.99 19.21 -14.20
CA GLU A 43 -2.35 18.20 -13.36
C GLU A 43 -3.07 17.95 -12.02
N VAL A 44 -4.21 18.60 -11.77
CA VAL A 44 -4.93 18.50 -10.49
C VAL A 44 -6.35 18.02 -10.74
N VAL A 45 -6.70 16.90 -10.11
CA VAL A 45 -8.05 16.34 -10.11
C VAL A 45 -8.68 16.63 -8.77
N GLU A 46 -9.88 17.15 -8.78
CA GLU A 46 -10.74 17.30 -7.62
C GLU A 46 -11.84 16.25 -7.65
N PHE A 47 -12.05 15.60 -6.52
CA PHE A 47 -13.19 14.72 -6.33
C PHE A 47 -14.41 15.56 -5.94
N ILE A 48 -15.44 15.59 -6.79
CA ILE A 48 -16.68 16.30 -6.52
C ILE A 48 -17.52 15.43 -5.59
N ASP A 49 -17.52 15.79 -4.31
CA ASP A 49 -18.46 15.21 -3.36
C ASP A 49 -19.82 15.90 -3.50
N ARG A 50 -20.66 15.41 -4.43
CA ARG A 50 -22.05 15.89 -4.59
C ARG A 50 -22.95 15.54 -3.39
N ASN A 51 -22.49 14.71 -2.44
CA ASN A 51 -23.30 14.19 -1.34
C ASN A 51 -23.06 14.90 0.00
N GLY A 52 -22.50 16.11 -0.01
CA GLY A 52 -22.28 16.92 1.19
C GLY A 52 -23.54 17.36 1.98
N LEU A 53 -24.69 16.69 1.85
CA LEU A 53 -25.90 17.02 2.62
C LEU A 53 -26.78 15.82 3.05
N ASN A 54 -26.56 14.59 2.56
CA ASN A 54 -27.39 13.44 2.98
C ASN A 54 -26.54 12.39 3.67
N ASP A 55 -26.56 12.45 5.00
CA ASP A 55 -25.86 11.61 5.99
C ASP A 55 -26.29 10.12 5.99
N THR A 56 -26.80 9.59 4.87
CA THR A 56 -27.48 8.28 4.80
C THR A 56 -26.81 7.22 3.92
N ASP A 57 -25.90 7.59 3.01
CA ASP A 57 -25.22 6.59 2.17
C ASP A 57 -23.79 6.33 2.67
N GLU A 58 -23.70 5.60 3.77
CA GLU A 58 -22.45 5.13 4.41
C GLU A 58 -21.56 4.22 3.51
N SER A 59 -21.78 4.13 2.20
CA SER A 59 -21.12 3.10 1.37
C SER A 59 -19.78 3.53 0.74
N PHE A 60 -19.58 4.80 0.38
CA PHE A 60 -18.44 5.21 -0.45
C PHE A 60 -17.20 5.71 0.32
N GLY A 61 -17.24 5.71 1.66
CA GLY A 61 -16.20 6.32 2.51
C GLY A 61 -15.73 5.48 3.69
N VAL A 62 -16.05 4.18 3.73
CA VAL A 62 -15.66 3.32 4.84
C VAL A 62 -14.26 2.75 4.59
N ALA A 63 -13.36 3.04 5.52
CA ALA A 63 -12.01 2.51 5.53
C ALA A 63 -12.01 0.97 5.67
N LYS A 64 -11.09 0.28 5.00
CA LYS A 64 -10.93 -1.18 5.11
C LYS A 64 -10.76 -1.62 6.57
N ILE A 65 -10.04 -0.83 7.37
CA ILE A 65 -9.86 -1.08 8.80
C ILE A 65 -11.20 -1.06 9.54
N GLU A 66 -12.15 -0.21 9.13
CA GLU A 66 -13.46 -0.11 9.78
C GLU A 66 -14.32 -1.33 9.51
N SER A 67 -14.24 -1.90 8.30
CA SER A 67 -14.85 -3.18 8.01
C SER A 67 -14.27 -4.30 8.88
N TRP A 68 -12.95 -4.31 9.12
CA TRP A 68 -12.31 -5.24 10.05
C TRP A 68 -12.81 -5.04 11.49
N ARG A 69 -12.86 -3.80 11.98
CA ARG A 69 -13.39 -3.48 13.33
C ARG A 69 -14.83 -3.94 13.53
N LYS A 70 -15.66 -3.79 12.50
CA LYS A 70 -17.07 -4.24 12.52
C LYS A 70 -17.15 -5.76 12.69
N LYS A 71 -16.35 -6.51 11.93
CA LYS A 71 -16.25 -7.98 12.06
C LYS A 71 -15.80 -8.38 13.45
N GLU A 72 -14.80 -7.70 14.00
CA GLU A 72 -14.25 -8.05 15.31
C GLU A 72 -15.25 -7.84 16.46
N TYR A 73 -16.10 -6.82 16.36
CA TYR A 73 -17.19 -6.62 17.29
C TYR A 73 -18.28 -7.70 17.15
N THR A 74 -18.66 -8.07 15.93
CA THR A 74 -19.77 -9.01 15.68
C THR A 74 -19.38 -10.48 15.90
N GLU A 75 -18.16 -10.86 15.52
CA GLU A 75 -17.70 -12.25 15.49
C GLU A 75 -16.91 -12.61 16.75
N ASN A 76 -16.03 -11.70 17.21
CA ASN A 76 -15.13 -11.94 18.35
C ASN A 76 -15.64 -11.32 19.67
N TRP A 77 -16.81 -10.67 19.67
CA TRP A 77 -17.47 -10.07 20.84
C TRP A 77 -16.57 -9.15 21.68
N LEU A 78 -15.63 -8.47 21.02
CA LEU A 78 -14.74 -7.52 21.69
C LEU A 78 -15.49 -6.23 22.05
N SER A 79 -15.13 -5.61 23.16
CA SER A 79 -15.72 -4.35 23.59
C SER A 79 -15.47 -3.24 22.56
N GLU A 80 -16.51 -2.50 22.19
CA GLU A 80 -16.44 -1.38 21.23
C GLU A 80 -15.36 -0.38 21.63
N PHE A 81 -15.16 -0.17 22.95
CA PHE A 81 -14.15 0.75 23.47
C PHE A 81 -12.71 0.33 23.12
N GLU A 82 -12.42 -0.96 23.04
CA GLU A 82 -11.08 -1.44 22.71
C GLU A 82 -10.83 -1.47 21.20
N VAL A 83 -11.88 -1.69 20.40
CA VAL A 83 -11.77 -1.89 18.94
C VAL A 83 -11.94 -0.58 18.16
N LYS A 84 -12.55 0.46 18.73
CA LYS A 84 -12.93 1.71 18.03
C LYS A 84 -11.83 2.35 17.20
N TYR A 85 -10.59 2.34 17.69
CA TYR A 85 -9.42 2.89 17.00
C TYR A 85 -8.33 1.86 16.76
N ALA A 86 -8.70 0.58 16.83
CA ALA A 86 -7.76 -0.51 16.78
C ALA A 86 -7.29 -0.79 15.35
N PHE A 87 -6.13 -1.42 15.27
CA PHE A 87 -5.55 -1.99 14.06
C PHE A 87 -5.29 -3.48 14.30
N PRO A 88 -5.46 -4.34 13.28
CA PRO A 88 -4.96 -5.70 13.36
C PRO A 88 -3.42 -5.66 13.38
N ILE A 89 -2.84 -6.53 14.20
CA ILE A 89 -1.40 -6.56 14.44
C ILE A 89 -0.91 -8.00 14.37
N HIS A 90 0.07 -8.23 13.50
CA HIS A 90 0.77 -9.50 13.33
C HIS A 90 2.27 -9.26 13.47
N PHE A 91 2.83 -9.65 14.61
CA PHE A 91 4.26 -9.54 14.84
C PHE A 91 5.02 -10.64 14.09
N PRO A 92 6.23 -10.35 13.57
CA PRO A 92 7.06 -11.37 12.97
C PRO A 92 7.49 -12.42 14.01
N THR A 93 7.73 -13.64 13.53
CA THR A 93 8.29 -14.72 14.35
C THR A 93 9.63 -14.27 14.95
N GLY A 94 9.82 -14.49 16.25
CA GLY A 94 11.03 -14.06 16.95
C GLY A 94 11.04 -12.59 17.40
N PHE A 95 9.95 -11.83 17.24
CA PHE A 95 9.89 -10.46 17.74
C PHE A 95 10.00 -10.40 19.28
N VAL A 96 11.11 -9.85 19.77
CA VAL A 96 11.37 -9.68 21.21
C VAL A 96 10.53 -8.52 21.73
N LYS A 97 9.61 -8.81 22.65
CA LYS A 97 8.73 -7.81 23.26
C LYS A 97 9.37 -7.31 24.54
N GLU A 98 9.72 -6.04 24.57
CA GLU A 98 10.22 -5.39 25.78
C GLU A 98 9.18 -5.41 26.92
N PRO A 99 9.62 -5.41 28.20
CA PRO A 99 8.71 -5.23 29.32
C PRO A 99 7.95 -3.90 29.19
N GLY A 100 6.63 -3.92 29.40
CA GLY A 100 5.75 -2.76 29.20
C GLY A 100 5.32 -2.49 27.75
N PHE A 101 5.86 -3.21 26.77
CA PHE A 101 5.47 -3.07 25.36
C PHE A 101 3.97 -3.30 25.13
N LYS A 102 3.40 -4.32 25.77
CA LYS A 102 1.97 -4.66 25.64
C LYS A 102 1.06 -3.51 26.09
N GLU A 103 1.42 -2.84 27.17
CA GLU A 103 0.64 -1.73 27.72
C GLU A 103 0.75 -0.48 26.85
N LYS A 104 1.96 -0.15 26.39
CA LYS A 104 2.18 0.92 25.39
C LYS A 104 1.36 0.66 24.14
N LEU A 105 1.37 -0.58 23.62
CA LEU A 105 0.61 -0.95 22.45
C LEU A 105 -0.90 -0.83 22.68
N LYS A 106 -1.39 -1.27 23.85
CA LYS A 106 -2.81 -1.15 24.23
C LYS A 106 -3.26 0.32 24.32
N ASN A 107 -2.41 1.18 24.88
CA ASN A 107 -2.68 2.62 24.94
C ASN A 107 -2.69 3.25 23.54
N TRP A 108 -1.73 2.87 22.69
CA TRP A 108 -1.70 3.32 21.31
C TRP A 108 -2.92 2.86 20.50
N GLN A 109 -3.35 1.60 20.66
CA GLN A 109 -4.57 1.04 20.05
C GLN A 109 -5.83 1.84 20.44
N ARG A 110 -5.92 2.32 21.69
CA ARG A 110 -7.04 3.13 22.19
C ARG A 110 -7.00 4.60 21.80
N LEU A 111 -5.85 5.11 21.35
CA LEU A 111 -5.68 6.53 21.04
C LEU A 111 -6.68 7.01 19.97
N PRO A 112 -7.51 8.03 20.23
CA PRO A 112 -8.45 8.54 19.25
C PRO A 112 -7.71 9.32 18.16
N TYR A 113 -8.10 9.09 16.90
CA TYR A 113 -7.58 9.82 15.75
C TYR A 113 -8.72 10.14 14.77
N VAL A 114 -8.49 11.15 13.91
CA VAL A 114 -9.44 11.50 12.85
C VAL A 114 -9.34 10.46 11.74
N LYS A 115 -10.46 9.79 11.43
CA LYS A 115 -10.56 8.75 10.41
C LYS A 115 -10.08 9.23 9.03
N PRO A 116 -9.50 8.37 8.17
CA PRO A 116 -8.89 8.78 6.89
C PRO A 116 -9.80 9.52 5.91
N TYR A 117 -11.10 9.19 5.89
CA TYR A 117 -12.08 9.80 5.00
C TYR A 117 -12.83 10.99 5.61
N LYS A 118 -12.65 11.27 6.91
CA LYS A 118 -13.29 12.42 7.57
C LYS A 118 -12.51 13.71 7.30
N ARG A 119 -13.22 14.76 6.87
CA ARG A 119 -12.68 16.09 6.49
C ARG A 119 -12.66 17.12 7.63
N GLU A 120 -12.72 16.71 8.90
CA GLU A 120 -12.81 17.66 10.03
C GLU A 120 -11.50 18.41 10.39
N PHE A 121 -10.57 18.58 9.45
CA PHE A 121 -9.22 19.03 9.78
C PHE A 121 -9.01 20.54 9.97
N MET A 122 -10.04 21.40 10.04
CA MET A 122 -9.78 22.84 10.08
C MET A 122 -10.57 23.74 11.04
N TYR A 123 -11.49 23.23 11.85
CA TYR A 123 -12.24 24.11 12.77
C TYR A 123 -11.60 24.32 14.15
N HIS A 124 -10.53 23.59 14.49
CA HIS A 124 -9.91 23.68 15.82
C HIS A 124 -8.56 24.40 15.84
N LEU A 125 -7.93 24.69 14.68
CA LEU A 125 -6.68 25.46 14.64
C LEU A 125 -6.91 26.96 14.47
N ASN A 126 -8.04 27.38 13.88
CA ASN A 126 -8.33 28.79 13.57
C ASN A 126 -9.23 29.51 14.59
N ARG A 127 -9.67 28.84 15.66
CA ARG A 127 -10.58 29.45 16.65
C ARG A 127 -9.89 30.36 17.70
N GLN A 128 -8.61 30.68 17.53
CA GLN A 128 -7.89 31.60 18.42
C GLN A 128 -7.54 32.97 17.78
N THR A 129 -8.03 33.30 16.58
CA THR A 129 -7.65 34.56 15.91
C THR A 129 -8.78 35.42 15.34
N THR A 130 -10.05 35.13 15.60
CA THR A 130 -11.13 36.04 15.21
C THR A 130 -12.21 36.11 16.28
N GLU A 131 -11.99 36.94 17.30
CA GLU A 131 -13.11 37.66 17.89
C GLU A 131 -13.40 38.88 17.01
N PRO A 132 -14.66 39.15 16.63
CA PRO A 132 -15.00 40.36 15.91
C PRO A 132 -14.96 41.54 16.88
N MET A 133 -13.87 42.31 16.83
CA MET A 133 -13.81 43.64 17.45
C MET A 133 -14.18 44.70 16.40
N GLU A 134 -15.15 45.53 16.76
CA GLU A 134 -15.65 46.65 15.97
C GLU A 134 -14.57 47.66 15.56
N PRO A 135 -14.80 48.45 14.49
CA PRO A 135 -13.76 49.24 13.86
C PRO A 135 -13.63 50.60 14.55
N SER A 136 -12.49 50.90 15.15
CA SER A 136 -11.91 52.26 15.09
C SER A 136 -10.49 52.32 15.65
N LYS A 137 -9.53 52.66 14.76
CA LYS A 137 -8.52 53.73 14.87
C LYS A 137 -7.18 53.36 14.21
N SER A 138 -6.77 54.31 13.36
CA SER A 138 -5.52 54.58 12.63
C SER A 138 -4.32 53.63 12.72
N CYS A 139 -3.74 53.41 11.53
CA CYS A 139 -2.36 52.96 11.32
C CYS A 139 -1.36 53.90 12.00
N ASP A 140 -0.40 53.30 12.70
CA ASP A 140 1.05 53.49 12.54
C ASP A 140 1.76 52.86 13.75
N GLU A 141 2.44 51.72 13.58
CA GLU A 141 3.86 51.57 13.92
C GLU A 141 4.38 50.16 13.59
N LEU A 142 5.65 50.15 13.22
CA LEU A 142 6.35 49.14 12.46
C LEU A 142 6.72 47.87 13.25
N ALA A 143 6.66 46.76 12.51
CA ALA A 143 7.68 45.73 12.39
C ALA A 143 8.65 45.56 13.58
N SER A 144 8.33 44.61 14.46
CA SER A 144 9.31 43.77 15.18
C SER A 144 8.57 42.66 15.90
N ARG A 145 8.47 41.48 15.27
CA ARG A 145 8.34 40.14 15.90
C ARG A 145 7.98 39.07 14.86
N SER A 146 8.92 38.75 13.98
CA SER A 146 8.94 37.41 13.40
C SER A 146 9.50 36.46 14.46
N ALA A 147 8.60 35.94 15.28
CA ALA A 147 8.85 34.75 16.08
C ALA A 147 7.72 33.79 15.75
N VAL A 148 7.96 32.94 14.75
CA VAL A 148 7.17 31.73 14.54
C VAL A 148 7.38 30.88 15.79
N VAL A 149 6.54 31.11 16.80
CA VAL A 149 6.41 30.24 17.97
C VAL A 149 5.87 28.94 17.41
N ARG A 150 6.78 27.99 17.11
CA ARG A 150 6.44 26.58 16.96
C ARG A 150 5.84 26.15 18.29
N LYS A 151 4.51 26.29 18.40
CA LYS A 151 3.74 25.93 19.58
C LYS A 151 3.92 24.43 19.75
N LYS A 152 4.74 24.06 20.73
CA LYS A 152 5.09 22.69 21.07
C LYS A 152 3.78 21.92 21.28
N CYS A 153 3.47 21.01 20.37
CA CYS A 153 2.29 20.15 20.48
C CYS A 153 2.37 19.45 21.83
N THR A 154 1.32 19.59 22.63
CA THR A 154 1.15 18.84 23.89
C THR A 154 1.28 17.36 23.58
N PHE A 155 1.74 16.57 24.56
CA PHE A 155 2.19 15.17 24.43
C PHE A 155 1.26 14.22 23.66
N GLY A 156 -0.02 14.56 23.45
CA GLY A 156 -0.97 13.80 22.62
C GLY A 156 -1.22 14.34 21.20
N GLY A 157 -0.52 15.37 20.74
CA GLY A 157 -0.68 15.91 19.38
C GLY A 157 0.02 15.02 18.35
N VAL A 158 1.33 14.82 18.51
CA VAL A 158 2.17 14.11 17.54
C VAL A 158 1.73 12.66 17.35
N GLU A 159 1.45 11.92 18.43
CA GLU A 159 1.01 10.53 18.35
C GLU A 159 -0.34 10.37 17.61
N ARG A 160 -1.23 11.37 17.69
CA ARG A 160 -2.50 11.37 16.94
C ARG A 160 -2.28 11.58 15.46
N TYR A 161 -1.35 12.46 15.09
CA TYR A 161 -0.94 12.65 13.70
C TYR A 161 -0.24 11.42 13.14
N GLU A 162 0.67 10.81 13.91
CA GLU A 162 1.32 9.55 13.56
C GLU A 162 0.28 8.45 13.34
N LYS A 163 -0.67 8.27 14.26
CA LYS A 163 -1.72 7.26 14.15
C LYS A 163 -2.64 7.50 12.94
N ARG A 164 -2.97 8.76 12.64
CA ARG A 164 -3.70 9.12 11.42
C ARG A 164 -2.89 8.78 10.16
N ALA A 165 -1.61 9.10 10.14
CA ALA A 165 -0.74 8.77 9.01
C ALA A 165 -0.65 7.25 8.79
N VAL A 166 -0.54 6.46 9.86
CA VAL A 166 -0.62 4.98 9.79
C VAL A 166 -1.95 4.54 9.19
N ALA A 167 -3.07 5.12 9.63
CA ALA A 167 -4.38 4.81 9.06
C ALA A 167 -4.46 5.13 7.57
N ILE A 168 -3.95 6.29 7.14
CA ILE A 168 -3.98 6.68 5.72
C ILE A 168 -3.11 5.74 4.89
N ILE A 169 -1.89 5.44 5.33
CA ILE A 169 -0.99 4.54 4.61
C ILE A 169 -1.60 3.14 4.52
N HIS A 170 -2.19 2.67 5.62
CA HIS A 170 -2.90 1.40 5.65
C HIS A 170 -4.03 1.37 4.61
N GLU A 171 -4.85 2.42 4.53
CA GLU A 171 -5.91 2.50 3.51
C GLU A 171 -5.34 2.55 2.09
N VAL A 172 -4.28 3.32 1.84
CA VAL A 172 -3.62 3.38 0.52
C VAL A 172 -3.09 2.01 0.11
N LEU A 173 -2.40 1.30 1.00
CA LEU A 173 -1.96 -0.08 0.75
C LEU A 173 -3.15 -1.02 0.58
N SER A 174 -4.22 -0.84 1.33
CA SER A 174 -5.45 -1.61 1.19
C SER A 174 -6.15 -1.40 -0.15
N LEU A 175 -5.90 -0.29 -0.84
CA LEU A 175 -6.43 -0.02 -2.18
C LEU A 175 -5.57 -0.61 -3.31
N THR A 176 -4.28 -0.88 -3.06
CA THR A 176 -3.42 -1.43 -4.12
C THR A 176 -3.78 -2.89 -4.44
N VAL A 177 -3.41 -3.35 -5.63
CA VAL A 177 -3.76 -4.70 -6.12
C VAL A 177 -3.05 -5.76 -5.29
N GLU A 178 -1.77 -5.55 -5.00
CA GLU A 178 -0.92 -6.49 -4.27
C GLU A 178 -0.72 -6.09 -2.79
N LYS A 179 -1.39 -5.06 -2.28
CA LYS A 179 -1.23 -4.59 -0.88
C LYS A 179 0.21 -4.27 -0.48
N LEU A 180 1.02 -3.90 -1.47
CA LEU A 180 2.40 -3.45 -1.34
C LEU A 180 2.63 -2.20 -2.19
N VAL A 181 3.57 -1.35 -1.78
CA VAL A 181 4.01 -0.15 -2.51
C VAL A 181 5.47 0.19 -2.15
N PRO A 182 6.31 0.64 -3.10
CA PRO A 182 7.62 1.20 -2.79
C PRO A 182 7.54 2.50 -1.96
N VAL A 183 8.39 2.67 -0.95
CA VAL A 183 8.37 3.84 -0.05
C VAL A 183 8.49 5.17 -0.81
N GLU A 184 9.32 5.20 -1.84
CA GLU A 184 9.53 6.38 -2.69
C GLU A 184 8.23 6.84 -3.38
N ARG A 185 7.39 5.90 -3.81
CA ARG A 185 6.12 6.17 -4.48
C ARG A 185 5.12 6.82 -3.53
N LEU A 186 5.12 6.40 -2.26
CA LEU A 186 4.29 7.01 -1.20
C LEU A 186 4.70 8.45 -0.91
N ALA A 187 5.99 8.79 -1.05
CA ALA A 187 6.48 10.13 -0.77
C ALA A 187 5.86 11.20 -1.69
N HIS A 188 5.49 10.85 -2.92
CA HIS A 188 4.81 11.77 -3.84
C HIS A 188 3.42 12.19 -3.35
N PHE A 189 2.74 11.36 -2.56
CA PHE A 189 1.42 11.65 -2.00
C PHE A 189 1.48 12.34 -0.63
N LYS A 190 2.69 12.60 -0.11
CA LYS A 190 2.90 13.18 1.22
C LYS A 190 2.14 14.51 1.39
N LYS A 191 2.21 15.38 0.38
CA LYS A 191 1.53 16.69 0.37
C LYS A 191 0.01 16.54 0.27
N ASP A 192 -0.46 15.73 -0.68
CA ASP A 192 -1.89 15.55 -0.96
C ASP A 192 -2.65 14.94 0.22
N LEU A 193 -2.00 14.00 0.93
CA LEU A 193 -2.56 13.32 2.09
C LEU A 193 -2.36 14.08 3.42
N GLY A 194 -1.59 15.18 3.41
CA GLY A 194 -1.26 15.95 4.61
C GLY A 194 -0.46 15.13 5.63
N ILE A 195 0.44 14.28 5.15
CA ILE A 195 1.32 13.50 6.02
C ILE A 195 2.55 14.36 6.31
N GLU A 196 2.62 14.96 7.49
CA GLU A 196 3.78 15.78 7.86
C GLU A 196 4.96 14.92 8.38
N VAL A 197 4.65 13.71 8.86
CA VAL A 197 5.60 12.76 9.46
C VAL A 197 6.51 12.11 8.40
N ASN A 198 7.70 11.69 8.81
CA ASN A 198 8.59 10.88 7.97
C ASN A 198 8.00 9.47 7.76
N ILE A 199 7.61 9.16 6.52
CA ILE A 199 6.96 7.88 6.17
C ILE A 199 7.86 6.69 6.55
N ARG A 200 9.15 6.72 6.20
CA ARG A 200 10.10 5.64 6.52
C ARG A 200 10.20 5.37 8.02
N GLU A 201 10.34 6.42 8.82
CA GLU A 201 10.42 6.31 10.28
C GLU A 201 9.12 5.75 10.87
N LEU A 202 7.97 6.22 10.36
CA LEU A 202 6.66 5.76 10.79
C LEU A 202 6.45 4.26 10.53
N LEU A 203 6.86 3.78 9.36
CA LEU A 203 6.76 2.37 8.99
C LEU A 203 7.63 1.49 9.90
N LEU A 204 8.85 1.95 10.21
CA LEU A 204 9.77 1.26 11.12
C LEU A 204 9.26 1.21 12.57
N LYS A 205 8.53 2.24 13.02
CA LYS A 205 7.89 2.27 14.36
C LYS A 205 6.78 1.22 14.52
N HIS A 206 6.17 0.76 13.42
CA HIS A 206 5.00 -0.13 13.45
C HIS A 206 5.24 -1.47 12.71
N PRO A 207 6.21 -2.29 13.15
CA PRO A 207 6.58 -3.54 12.48
C PRO A 207 5.51 -4.64 12.60
N GLY A 208 4.50 -4.46 13.44
CA GLY A 208 3.36 -5.39 13.55
C GLY A 208 2.23 -5.13 12.55
N ILE A 209 2.23 -3.97 11.88
CA ILE A 209 1.24 -3.61 10.85
C ILE A 209 1.92 -3.66 9.48
N PHE A 210 3.11 -3.07 9.37
CA PHE A 210 3.86 -3.00 8.14
C PHE A 210 5.07 -3.94 8.18
N TYR A 211 5.42 -4.46 7.02
CA TYR A 211 6.69 -5.11 6.77
C TYR A 211 7.45 -4.29 5.72
N ILE A 212 8.74 -4.06 5.94
CA ILE A 212 9.60 -3.41 4.97
C ILE A 212 10.59 -4.45 4.46
N SER A 213 10.66 -4.60 3.15
CA SER A 213 11.69 -5.38 2.47
C SER A 213 12.59 -4.43 1.70
N THR A 214 13.88 -4.65 1.76
CA THR A 214 14.87 -3.90 0.98
C THR A 214 15.30 -4.78 -0.19
N LYS A 215 14.93 -4.37 -1.41
CA LYS A 215 15.38 -5.01 -2.65
C LYS A 215 16.35 -4.08 -3.37
N GLY A 216 17.65 -4.38 -3.24
CA GLY A 216 18.71 -3.50 -3.73
C GLY A 216 18.65 -2.13 -3.05
N ILE A 217 18.46 -1.07 -3.84
CA ILE A 217 18.28 0.30 -3.34
C ILE A 217 16.83 0.64 -2.96
N THR A 218 15.87 -0.16 -3.41
CA THR A 218 14.44 0.14 -3.25
C THR A 218 13.89 -0.49 -1.98
N GLU A 219 13.23 0.32 -1.15
CA GLU A 219 12.48 -0.14 0.02
C GLU A 219 11.01 -0.32 -0.36
N ILE A 220 10.48 -1.53 -0.14
CA ILE A 220 9.09 -1.88 -0.43
C ILE A 220 8.35 -2.14 0.87
N VAL A 221 7.16 -1.58 0.99
CA VAL A 221 6.28 -1.75 2.16
C VAL A 221 5.19 -2.72 1.80
N PHE A 222 4.93 -3.66 2.71
CA PHE A 222 3.86 -4.63 2.64
C PHE A 222 2.92 -4.45 3.82
N LEU A 223 1.63 -4.59 3.56
CA LEU A 223 0.61 -4.62 4.61
C LEU A 223 0.50 -6.05 5.18
N ARG A 224 0.90 -6.27 6.43
CA ARG A 224 1.04 -7.64 6.98
C ARG A 224 -0.26 -8.40 7.09
N GLU A 225 -1.33 -7.74 7.52
CA GLU A 225 -2.67 -8.34 7.64
C GLU A 225 -3.17 -8.95 6.33
N ALA A 226 -2.68 -8.47 5.19
CA ALA A 226 -3.17 -8.88 3.90
C ALA A 226 -2.57 -10.21 3.43
N TYR A 227 -1.52 -10.70 4.10
CA TYR A 227 -0.79 -11.90 3.69
C TYR A 227 -0.88 -13.01 4.73
N SER A 228 -1.08 -14.23 4.24
CA SER A 228 -0.98 -15.46 5.01
C SER A 228 -0.13 -16.47 4.24
N LYS A 229 0.88 -17.06 4.91
CA LYS A 229 1.82 -18.04 4.31
C LYS A 229 2.45 -17.59 2.97
N GLY A 230 2.70 -16.29 2.82
CA GLY A 230 3.28 -15.74 1.59
C GLY A 230 2.31 -15.57 0.41
N CYS A 231 1.01 -15.72 0.64
CA CYS A 231 -0.05 -15.47 -0.33
C CYS A 231 -1.00 -14.38 0.18
N LEU A 232 -1.59 -13.63 -0.75
CA LEU A 232 -2.58 -12.61 -0.43
C LEU A 232 -3.88 -13.30 0.03
N ILE A 233 -4.45 -12.84 1.15
CA ILE A 233 -5.70 -13.40 1.71
C ILE A 233 -6.89 -13.09 0.78
N GLU A 234 -6.97 -11.84 0.31
CA GLU A 234 -7.97 -11.41 -0.68
C GLU A 234 -7.27 -11.27 -2.04
N SER A 235 -7.20 -12.37 -2.80
CA SER A 235 -6.53 -12.37 -4.10
C SER A 235 -7.32 -11.61 -5.17
N ASN A 236 -6.57 -11.01 -6.09
CA ASN A 236 -7.10 -10.40 -7.30
C ASN A 236 -6.72 -11.27 -8.50
N PRO A 237 -7.53 -11.31 -9.58
CA PRO A 237 -7.21 -12.10 -10.77
C PRO A 237 -5.85 -11.73 -11.40
N ILE A 238 -5.46 -10.46 -11.31
CA ILE A 238 -4.16 -9.97 -11.77
C ILE A 238 -3.02 -10.56 -10.92
N TYR A 239 -3.21 -10.62 -9.60
CA TYR A 239 -2.22 -11.20 -8.69
C TYR A 239 -2.08 -12.71 -8.95
N ASP A 240 -3.19 -13.42 -9.12
CA ASP A 240 -3.19 -14.86 -9.39
C ASP A 240 -2.51 -15.18 -10.73
N LEU A 241 -2.76 -14.37 -11.76
CA LEU A 241 -2.07 -14.50 -13.05
C LEU A 241 -0.55 -14.28 -12.92
N ARG A 242 -0.12 -13.24 -12.20
CA ARG A 242 1.30 -12.97 -11.96
C ARG A 242 1.98 -14.09 -11.19
N ARG A 243 1.30 -14.66 -10.18
CA ARG A 243 1.80 -15.81 -9.42
C ARG A 243 1.95 -17.05 -10.29
N LYS A 244 0.93 -17.41 -11.07
CA LYS A 244 1.00 -18.54 -12.01
C LYS A 244 2.10 -18.33 -13.05
N MET A 245 2.25 -17.12 -13.57
CA MET A 245 3.33 -16.79 -14.50
C MET A 245 4.70 -16.96 -13.85
N LEU A 246 4.88 -16.48 -12.62
CA LEU A 246 6.13 -16.68 -11.87
C LEU A 246 6.40 -18.16 -11.59
N GLU A 247 5.38 -18.92 -11.20
CA GLU A 247 5.46 -20.35 -10.98
C GLU A 247 5.91 -21.09 -12.25
N LEU A 248 5.35 -20.75 -13.42
CA LEU A 248 5.75 -21.29 -14.71
C LEU A 248 7.20 -20.93 -15.08
N LEU A 249 7.62 -19.68 -14.80
CA LEU A 249 9.00 -19.26 -15.03
C LEU A 249 9.99 -20.02 -14.13
N LEU A 250 9.64 -20.24 -12.86
CA LEU A 250 10.46 -21.00 -11.91
C LEU A 250 10.46 -22.51 -12.19
N LEU A 251 9.36 -23.04 -12.76
CA LEU A 251 9.29 -24.43 -13.20
C LEU A 251 10.36 -24.76 -14.26
N GLY A 252 10.79 -23.75 -15.02
CA GLY A 252 11.74 -23.90 -16.13
C GLY A 252 11.19 -24.74 -17.27
N ASN A 253 11.87 -24.72 -18.43
CA ASN A 253 11.56 -25.60 -19.57
C ASN A 253 11.93 -27.06 -19.25
N ARG A 254 11.14 -27.74 -18.43
CA ARG A 254 11.30 -29.18 -18.18
C ARG A 254 10.68 -30.06 -19.28
N HIS A 255 9.91 -29.50 -20.22
CA HIS A 255 9.10 -30.27 -21.17
C HIS A 255 9.29 -29.91 -22.67
N THR A 256 10.24 -29.05 -23.04
CA THR A 256 10.47 -28.74 -24.47
C THR A 256 11.31 -29.78 -25.22
N ARG A 257 11.78 -30.85 -24.55
CA ARG A 257 12.46 -31.97 -25.19
C ARG A 257 11.53 -33.11 -25.61
N GLU A 258 10.32 -33.20 -25.06
CA GLU A 258 9.40 -34.33 -25.32
C GLU A 258 8.51 -34.11 -26.54
N LEU A 259 8.33 -32.86 -27.00
CA LEU A 259 7.59 -32.56 -28.24
C LEU A 259 8.43 -32.74 -29.52
N GLY A 260 9.66 -33.25 -29.40
CA GLY A 260 10.53 -33.60 -30.53
C GLY A 260 10.44 -35.07 -30.98
N MET A 261 9.87 -35.98 -30.19
CA MET A 261 9.84 -37.41 -30.52
C MET A 261 8.53 -37.91 -31.17
N GLU A 262 7.52 -37.06 -31.34
CA GLU A 262 6.24 -37.46 -31.95
C GLU A 262 6.11 -37.13 -33.45
N ARG A 263 7.22 -36.73 -34.13
CA ARG A 263 7.21 -36.46 -35.58
C ARG A 263 8.14 -37.31 -36.44
N GLU A 264 8.77 -38.36 -35.90
CA GLU A 264 9.64 -39.25 -36.70
C GLU A 264 9.11 -40.69 -36.80
N VAL A 265 7.80 -40.88 -36.94
CA VAL A 265 7.23 -42.16 -37.41
C VAL A 265 6.26 -41.91 -38.57
N LYS A 266 6.81 -41.48 -39.70
CA LYS A 266 6.36 -41.78 -41.07
C LYS A 266 7.13 -40.89 -42.05
N ASP A 267 8.24 -41.43 -42.55
CA ASP A 267 8.55 -41.41 -43.99
C ASP A 267 9.88 -42.13 -44.21
N GLU A 268 9.81 -43.46 -44.31
CA GLU A 268 10.88 -44.25 -44.92
C GLU A 268 10.70 -44.23 -46.44
N ARG A 269 11.43 -43.38 -47.17
CA ARG A 269 11.99 -43.67 -48.52
C ARG A 269 13.28 -42.88 -48.75
N GLU A 270 14.39 -43.61 -48.68
CA GLU A 270 15.65 -43.52 -49.43
C GLU A 270 16.17 -42.13 -49.89
N VAL A 271 17.38 -41.76 -49.46
CA VAL A 271 18.65 -41.86 -50.24
C VAL A 271 19.84 -41.40 -49.36
N LYS A 272 20.99 -42.07 -49.55
CA LYS A 272 22.27 -41.89 -48.88
C LYS A 272 22.99 -40.57 -49.25
N ASP A 273 23.84 -40.14 -48.31
CA ASP A 273 25.29 -39.90 -48.44
C ASP A 273 25.85 -38.51 -48.05
N GLU A 274 26.97 -38.61 -47.32
CA GLU A 274 28.12 -37.71 -47.14
C GLU A 274 28.05 -36.45 -46.22
N ARG A 275 28.74 -36.60 -45.08
CA ARG A 275 29.74 -35.71 -44.42
C ARG A 275 29.54 -34.19 -44.49
N GLU A 276 29.54 -33.53 -43.33
CA GLU A 276 30.63 -32.62 -42.90
C GLU A 276 30.42 -32.08 -41.47
N ASP A 277 31.57 -31.81 -40.87
CA ASP A 277 31.89 -31.27 -39.55
C ASP A 277 31.43 -29.82 -39.36
N MET A 278 31.09 -29.42 -38.13
CA MET A 278 31.31 -28.06 -37.61
C MET A 278 31.10 -28.06 -36.10
N THR A 279 32.22 -28.04 -35.38
CA THR A 279 32.37 -27.53 -34.03
C THR A 279 32.10 -26.02 -33.95
N ASP A 280 31.87 -25.56 -32.72
CA ASP A 280 31.88 -24.18 -32.23
C ASP A 280 30.61 -23.33 -32.43
N ASP A 281 29.90 -23.10 -31.32
CA ASP A 281 30.02 -21.80 -30.66
C ASP A 281 29.69 -21.93 -29.16
N GLU A 282 30.73 -21.89 -28.33
CA GLU A 282 30.62 -21.29 -27.01
C GLU A 282 30.08 -19.86 -27.19
N ASN A 283 29.11 -19.44 -26.38
CA ASN A 283 29.21 -18.22 -25.56
C ASN A 283 27.86 -17.77 -25.00
N GLY A 284 27.78 -17.81 -23.68
CA GLY A 284 27.45 -16.60 -22.92
C GLY A 284 25.97 -16.28 -22.72
N TRP A 285 25.25 -17.10 -21.96
CA TRP A 285 24.27 -16.50 -21.04
C TRP A 285 24.99 -16.20 -19.73
N GLU A 286 25.63 -15.02 -19.74
CA GLU A 286 26.01 -14.31 -18.52
C GLU A 286 24.84 -14.37 -17.54
N SER A 287 25.09 -15.03 -16.41
CA SER A 287 24.32 -14.93 -15.18
C SER A 287 24.21 -13.46 -14.79
N ARG A 288 23.20 -12.77 -15.34
CA ARG A 288 22.80 -11.45 -14.86
C ARG A 288 22.07 -11.64 -13.54
N GLU A 289 22.88 -11.55 -12.48
CA GLU A 289 22.58 -10.96 -11.18
C GLU A 289 21.11 -10.52 -11.03
N GLY A 290 20.32 -11.46 -10.53
CA GLY A 290 18.89 -11.35 -10.43
C GLY A 290 18.32 -12.58 -9.75
N ASP A 291 19.00 -13.00 -8.68
CA ASP A 291 18.58 -14.05 -7.79
C ASP A 291 17.18 -13.69 -7.28
N PHE A 292 16.14 -14.24 -7.90
CA PHE A 292 14.76 -14.11 -7.46
C PHE A 292 14.51 -15.09 -6.30
N VAL A 293 15.32 -14.98 -5.25
CA VAL A 293 15.01 -15.59 -3.97
C VAL A 293 14.09 -14.62 -3.24
N ILE A 294 12.79 -14.81 -3.39
CA ILE A 294 11.84 -14.35 -2.38
C ILE A 294 11.99 -15.34 -1.21
N PRO A 295 12.51 -14.93 -0.04
CA PRO A 295 12.81 -15.84 1.08
C PRO A 295 11.59 -16.51 1.73
N ILE A 296 10.40 -16.42 1.13
CA ILE A 296 9.13 -16.89 1.71
C ILE A 296 8.78 -18.32 1.26
N LEU A 297 9.46 -18.88 0.26
CA LEU A 297 9.17 -20.22 -0.27
C LEU A 297 10.07 -21.33 0.28
N GLU A 298 11.00 -21.03 1.18
CA GLU A 298 11.95 -22.03 1.70
C GLU A 298 11.37 -22.94 2.80
N SER A 299 10.06 -22.85 3.13
CA SER A 299 9.46 -23.62 4.22
C SER A 299 8.38 -24.62 3.85
N PHE A 300 8.24 -25.02 2.57
CA PHE A 300 7.30 -26.08 2.20
C PHE A 300 7.93 -27.07 1.23
N ALA A 301 8.92 -27.80 1.73
CA ALA A 301 9.23 -29.14 1.24
C ALA A 301 9.24 -30.07 2.46
N ASP A 302 8.41 -31.11 2.34
CA ASP A 302 8.41 -32.38 3.07
C ASP A 302 7.94 -32.43 4.53
N ASP A 303 6.71 -32.91 4.70
CA ASP A 303 6.36 -33.97 5.65
C ASP A 303 5.06 -34.66 5.17
N ASN A 304 5.15 -35.32 4.01
CA ASN A 304 4.29 -36.46 3.70
C ASN A 304 5.18 -37.69 3.84
N ASN A 305 5.24 -38.26 5.05
CA ASN A 305 5.69 -39.63 5.21
C ASN A 305 4.52 -40.50 5.64
N ASP A 306 4.37 -41.55 4.85
CA ASP A 306 3.41 -42.62 4.91
C ASP A 306 3.20 -43.20 6.30
N SER A 307 1.95 -43.61 6.56
CA SER A 307 1.66 -44.67 7.53
C SER A 307 0.65 -45.61 6.88
N SER A 308 1.16 -46.48 6.02
CA SER A 308 0.54 -47.76 5.68
C SER A 308 1.42 -48.86 6.26
N ASP A 309 0.99 -49.38 7.41
CA ASP A 309 1.00 -50.78 7.88
C ASP A 309 0.92 -50.86 9.41
#